data_AF-A0A7C6WU83-F1
#
_entry.id   AF-A0A7C6WU83-F1
#
_cell.length_a   1.000
_cell.length_b   1.000
_cell.length_c   1.000
_cell.angle_alpha   90.00
_cell.angle_beta   90.00
_cell.angle_gamma   90.00
#
_symmetry.space_group_name_H-M   'P 1'
#
loop_
_entity.id
_entity.type
_entity.pdbx_description
1 polymer ?
#
loop_
_entity_poly.entity_id
_entity_poly.type
_entity_poly.pdbx_seq_one_letter_code
_entity_poly.pdbx_strand_id
1 'polypeptide(L)'
;MKINLNRVIKDIEILSTFNATPGSGVTRLSYTKEDKMARNYIIEQMKAIGLKVWEDGYANLFGRREGKYTNLPVIRIGSHYDTVINGGSFDGCRSGICT
;
A
#
# COMPACT_ATOMS: atom_id res chain seq x y z
N MET A 1 17.57 -5.24 11.94
CA MET A 1 16.55 -5.53 10.91
C MET A 1 17.09 -5.06 9.57
N LYS A 2 17.37 -5.95 8.62
CA LYS A 2 17.80 -5.57 7.26
C LYS A 2 16.58 -5.56 6.34
N ILE A 3 16.41 -4.49 5.57
CA ILE A 3 15.34 -4.36 4.58
C ILE A 3 15.79 -5.10 3.31
N ASN A 4 14.87 -5.83 2.67
CA ASN A 4 15.11 -6.40 1.34
C ASN A 4 14.75 -5.36 0.28
N LEU A 5 15.76 -4.68 -0.27
CA LEU A 5 15.56 -3.61 -1.25
C LEU A 5 14.91 -4.11 -2.54
N ASN A 6 15.31 -5.28 -3.02
CA ASN A 6 14.75 -5.87 -4.26
C ASN A 6 13.25 -6.14 -4.12
N ARG A 7 12.80 -6.60 -2.94
CA ARG A 7 11.38 -6.77 -2.66
C ARG A 7 10.63 -5.44 -2.72
N VAL A 8 11.17 -4.40 -2.06
CA VAL A 8 10.55 -3.06 -2.05
C VAL A 8 10.45 -2.47 -3.46
N ILE A 9 11.52 -2.58 -4.26
CA ILE A 9 11.51 -2.11 -5.65
C ILE A 9 10.45 -2.86 -6.46
N LYS A 10 10.39 -4.19 -6.35
CA LYS A 10 9.40 -5.01 -7.03
C LYS A 10 7.96 -4.64 -6.65
N ASP A 11 7.70 -4.41 -5.37
CA ASP A 11 6.37 -4.00 -4.90
C ASP A 11 5.97 -2.63 -5.50
N ILE A 12 6.90 -1.67 -5.57
CA ILE A 12 6.67 -0.36 -6.21
C ILE A 12 6.41 -0.50 -7.71
N GLU A 13 7.18 -1.34 -8.41
CA GLU A 13 7.00 -1.60 -9.84
C GLU A 13 5.64 -2.21 -10.13
N ILE A 14 5.21 -3.21 -9.35
CA ILE A 14 3.88 -3.81 -9.51
C ILE A 14 2.79 -2.78 -9.22
N LEU A 15 2.90 -2.01 -8.14
CA LEU A 15 1.94 -0.96 -7.83
C LEU A 15 1.85 0.09 -8.94
N SER A 16 2.94 0.40 -9.64
CA SER A 16 2.94 1.36 -10.74
C SER A 16 2.16 0.87 -11.97
N THR A 17 1.90 -0.44 -12.09
CA THR A 17 1.09 -1.01 -13.17
C THR A 17 -0.41 -0.81 -12.99
N PHE A 18 -0.86 -0.54 -11.76
CA PHE A 18 -2.27 -0.21 -11.47
C PHE A 18 -2.51 1.26 -11.75
N ASN A 19 -2.67 1.58 -13.04
CA ASN A 19 -2.60 2.93 -13.57
C ASN A 19 -3.59 3.14 -14.75
N ALA A 20 -4.31 4.26 -14.75
CA ALA A 20 -5.23 4.66 -15.80
C ALA A 20 -4.56 5.35 -17.01
N THR A 21 -3.31 5.83 -16.87
CA THR A 21 -2.54 6.52 -17.91
C THR A 21 -1.18 5.87 -18.22
N PRO A 22 -1.14 4.62 -18.71
CA PRO A 22 0.13 3.97 -19.08
C PRO A 22 0.95 4.82 -20.05
N GLY A 23 2.24 5.02 -19.76
CA GLY A 23 3.14 5.86 -20.57
C GLY A 23 3.03 7.37 -20.29
N SER A 24 2.12 7.81 -19.42
CA SER A 24 1.98 9.22 -19.04
C SER A 24 1.79 9.34 -17.51
N GLY A 25 2.86 9.07 -16.77
CA GLY A 25 2.83 9.05 -15.30
C GLY A 25 1.95 7.94 -14.72
N VAL A 26 1.57 8.07 -13.46
CA VAL A 26 0.64 7.18 -12.76
C VAL A 26 -0.58 7.95 -12.31
N THR A 27 -1.74 7.57 -12.84
CA THR A 27 -3.05 8.05 -12.42
C THR A 27 -3.81 6.92 -11.73
N ARG A 28 -4.01 7.07 -10.43
CA ARG A 28 -4.79 6.16 -9.58
C ARG A 28 -5.61 6.97 -8.59
N LEU A 29 -6.76 7.44 -9.02
CA LEU A 29 -7.67 8.21 -8.18
C LEU A 29 -8.41 7.29 -7.21
N SER A 30 -8.76 7.80 -6.03
CA SER A 30 -9.48 7.03 -5.01
C SER A 30 -10.80 6.46 -5.55
N TYR A 31 -11.15 5.25 -5.12
CA TYR A 31 -12.38 4.53 -5.49
C TYR A 31 -12.50 4.15 -6.98
N THR A 32 -11.44 4.31 -7.79
CA THR A 32 -11.42 3.77 -9.15
C THR A 32 -11.06 2.28 -9.17
N LYS A 33 -11.12 1.68 -10.36
CA LYS A 33 -10.71 0.29 -10.58
C LYS A 33 -9.24 0.08 -10.22
N GLU A 34 -8.38 1.03 -10.59
CA GLU A 34 -6.94 1.01 -10.34
C GLU A 34 -6.63 1.07 -8.85
N ASP A 35 -7.36 1.91 -8.11
CA ASP A 35 -7.29 2.00 -6.65
C ASP A 35 -7.67 0.67 -5.99
N LYS A 36 -8.78 0.06 -6.43
CA LYS A 36 -9.19 -1.28 -5.96
C LYS A 36 -8.16 -2.35 -6.27
N MET A 37 -7.52 -2.32 -7.45
CA MET A 37 -6.47 -3.27 -7.82
C MET A 37 -5.24 -3.12 -6.93
N ALA A 38 -4.78 -1.88 -6.70
CA ALA A 38 -3.66 -1.60 -5.79
C ALA A 38 -3.97 -2.04 -4.35
N ARG A 39 -5.16 -1.70 -3.84
CA ARG A 39 -5.61 -2.10 -2.50
C ARG A 39 -5.62 -3.62 -2.34
N ASN A 40 -6.20 -4.35 -3.30
CA ASN A 40 -6.22 -5.81 -3.28
C ASN A 40 -4.81 -6.41 -3.27
N TYR A 41 -3.89 -5.85 -4.06
CA TYR A 41 -2.50 -6.30 -4.05
C TYR A 41 -1.85 -6.10 -2.68
N ILE A 42 -2.04 -4.94 -2.04
CA ILE A 42 -1.49 -4.65 -0.72
C ILE A 42 -2.07 -5.60 0.34
N ILE A 43 -3.39 -5.86 0.31
CA ILE A 43 -4.07 -6.82 1.18
C ILE A 43 -3.40 -8.20 1.09
N GLU A 44 -3.17 -8.69 -0.13
CA GLU A 44 -2.58 -10.01 -0.33
C GLU A 44 -1.12 -10.06 0.15
N GLN A 45 -0.33 -9.00 -0.09
CA GLN A 45 1.04 -8.92 0.44
C GLN A 45 1.05 -8.92 1.99
N MET A 46 0.13 -8.20 2.63
CA MET A 46 0.00 -8.16 4.09
C MET A 46 -0.44 -9.50 4.68
N LYS A 47 -1.40 -10.19 4.05
CA LYS A 47 -1.83 -11.53 4.47
C LYS A 47 -0.72 -12.55 4.28
N ALA A 48 0.05 -12.47 3.19
CA ALA A 48 1.15 -13.39 2.88
C ALA A 48 2.25 -13.36 3.96
N ILE A 49 2.44 -12.23 4.63
CA ILE A 49 3.38 -12.09 5.76
C ILE A 49 2.70 -12.29 7.13
N GLY A 50 1.44 -12.73 7.16
CA GLY A 50 0.71 -13.11 8.37
C GLY A 50 0.13 -11.94 9.18
N LEU A 51 -0.09 -10.76 8.58
CA LEU A 51 -0.77 -9.67 9.27
C LEU A 51 -2.28 -9.93 9.36
N LYS A 52 -2.88 -9.44 10.45
CA LYS A 52 -4.34 -9.27 10.51
C LYS A 52 -4.70 -8.05 9.68
N VAL A 53 -5.49 -8.25 8.63
CA VAL A 53 -5.87 -7.20 7.68
C VAL A 53 -7.35 -6.86 7.82
N TRP A 54 -7.69 -5.58 7.84
CA TRP A 54 -9.07 -5.10 7.76
C TRP A 54 -9.13 -3.73 7.08
N GLU A 55 -10.33 -3.36 6.64
CA GLU A 55 -10.63 -2.04 6.07
C GLU A 55 -11.67 -1.34 6.96
N ASP A 56 -11.62 0.00 7.02
CA ASP A 56 -12.69 0.78 7.64
C ASP A 56 -13.76 1.23 6.63
N GLY A 57 -14.77 1.98 7.10
CA GLY A 57 -15.85 2.50 6.25
C GLY A 57 -15.43 3.52 5.18
N TYR A 58 -14.18 3.97 5.19
CA TYR A 58 -13.60 4.91 4.23
C TYR A 58 -12.54 4.26 3.33
N ALA A 59 -12.48 2.92 3.32
CA ALA A 59 -11.49 2.13 2.58
C ALA A 59 -10.03 2.44 2.97
N ASN A 60 -9.80 2.95 4.19
CA ASN A 60 -8.48 2.89 4.78
C ASN A 60 -8.20 1.42 5.08
N LEU A 61 -7.08 0.93 4.55
CA LEU A 61 -6.61 -0.40 4.82
C LEU A 61 -5.85 -0.39 6.16
N PHE A 62 -5.77 -1.53 6.83
CA PHE A 62 -4.95 -1.70 8.03
C PHE A 62 -4.34 -3.09 8.05
N GLY A 63 -3.01 -3.18 8.17
CA GLY A 63 -2.28 -4.40 8.51
C GLY A 63 -1.70 -4.36 9.93
N ARG A 64 -2.11 -5.27 10.81
CA ARG A 64 -1.59 -5.36 12.19
C ARG A 64 -0.77 -6.63 12.41
N ARG A 65 0.44 -6.43 12.92
CA ARG A 65 1.24 -7.48 13.56
C ARG A 65 1.04 -7.37 15.06
N GLU A 66 0.56 -8.43 15.70
CA GLU A 66 0.43 -8.42 17.16
C GLU A 66 1.80 -8.32 17.83
N GLY A 67 1.87 -7.45 18.84
CA GLY A 67 3.03 -7.32 19.70
C GLY A 67 3.02 -8.37 20.80
N LYS A 68 4.17 -8.54 21.48
CA LYS A 68 4.28 -9.41 22.66
C LYS A 68 3.34 -8.99 23.80
N TYR A 69 3.06 -7.68 23.91
CA TYR A 69 2.16 -7.10 24.90
C TYR A 69 0.99 -6.42 24.17
N THR A 70 -0.21 -6.97 24.35
CA THR A 70 -1.42 -6.52 23.64
C THR A 70 -2.10 -5.31 24.28
N ASN A 71 -1.69 -4.93 25.48
CA ASN A 71 -2.22 -3.81 26.26
C ASN A 71 -1.46 -2.49 26.06
N LEU A 72 -0.40 -2.48 25.25
CA LEU A 72 0.36 -1.27 24.97
C LEU A 72 -0.24 -0.48 23.78
N PRO A 73 0.01 0.85 23.73
CA PRO A 73 -0.35 1.65 22.57
C PRO A 73 0.27 1.14 21.26
N VAL A 74 -0.44 1.33 20.15
CA VAL A 74 -0.01 0.87 18.82
C VAL A 74 0.97 1.87 18.21
N ILE A 75 2.06 1.37 17.63
CA ILE A 75 2.91 2.14 16.71
C ILE A 75 2.35 1.98 15.29
N ARG A 76 1.95 3.09 14.67
CA ARG A 76 1.40 3.11 13.30
C ARG A 76 2.41 3.69 12.33
N ILE A 77 2.55 3.06 11.17
CA ILE A 77 3.31 3.54 10.02
C ILE A 77 2.38 3.43 8.82
N GLY A 78 2.36 4.47 7.97
CA GLY A 78 1.52 4.50 6.77
C GLY A 78 1.72 5.79 5.99
N SER A 79 1.09 5.84 4.82
CA SER A 79 1.07 7.00 3.93
C SER A 79 -0.21 6.95 3.10
N HIS A 80 -0.12 6.85 1.78
CA HIS A 80 -1.23 6.67 0.87
C HIS A 80 -0.78 5.92 -0.39
N TYR A 81 -1.71 5.36 -1.15
CA TYR A 81 -1.42 4.67 -2.42
C TYR A 81 -2.18 5.27 -3.60
N ASP A 82 -3.12 6.18 -3.42
CA ASP A 82 -3.70 6.96 -4.52
C ASP A 82 -2.69 8.00 -5.05
N THR A 83 -2.89 8.43 -6.29
CA THR A 83 -2.06 9.41 -6.98
C THR A 83 -2.91 10.47 -7.67
N VAL A 84 -2.31 11.64 -7.89
CA VAL A 84 -2.87 12.67 -8.79
C VAL A 84 -2.80 12.24 -10.26
N ILE A 85 -3.50 12.95 -11.14
CA ILE A 85 -3.43 12.73 -12.59
C ILE A 85 -1.99 12.93 -13.08
N ASN A 86 -1.47 11.93 -13.80
CA ASN A 86 -0.09 11.86 -14.29
C ASN A 86 0.96 12.05 -13.18
N GLY A 87 0.66 11.60 -11.96
CA GLY A 87 1.57 11.65 -10.81
C GLY A 87 2.83 10.81 -11.01
N GLY A 88 3.81 10.98 -10.12
CA GLY A 88 5.02 10.17 -10.14
C GLY A 88 4.78 8.77 -9.58
N SER A 89 5.43 7.74 -10.13
CA SER A 89 5.31 6.35 -9.65
C SER A 89 5.78 6.13 -8.20
N PHE A 90 6.51 7.10 -7.63
CA PHE A 90 7.01 7.07 -6.26
C PHE A 90 6.15 7.89 -5.28
N ASP A 91 5.19 8.66 -5.79
CA ASP A 91 4.30 9.47 -4.97
C ASP A 91 3.33 8.55 -4.21
N GLY A 92 3.22 8.71 -2.88
CA GLY A 92 2.54 7.77 -1.98
C GLY A 92 3.27 6.43 -1.73
N CYS A 93 3.64 5.70 -2.79
CA CYS A 93 4.21 4.33 -2.68
C CYS A 93 5.60 4.23 -2.02
N ARG A 94 6.39 5.32 -1.99
CA ARG A 94 7.74 5.35 -1.38
C ARG A 94 7.70 5.20 0.15
N SER A 95 6.61 5.62 0.78
CA SER A 95 6.51 5.78 2.23
C SER A 95 5.91 4.53 2.87
N GLY A 96 6.62 3.40 2.72
CA GLY A 96 6.49 2.15 3.49
C GLY A 96 5.07 1.65 3.76
N ILE A 97 4.66 0.60 3.06
CA ILE A 97 3.47 -0.24 3.33
C ILE A 97 2.31 0.62 3.85
N CYS A 98 1.53 1.12 2.90
CA CYS A 98 0.30 1.85 3.20
C CYS A 98 -0.49 1.09 4.25
N THR A 99 -0.99 1.81 5.26
CA THR A 99 -1.96 1.27 6.21
C THR A 99 -2.97 0.46 5.44
#